data_AF-A0A510E0Q7-F1
#
_entry.id   AF-A0A510E0Q7-F1
#
_cell.length_a   1.000
_cell.length_b   1.000
_cell.length_c   1.000
_cell.angle_alpha   90.00
_cell.angle_beta   90.00
_cell.angle_gamma   90.00
#
_symmetry.space_group_name_H-M   'P 1'
#
loop_
_entity.id
_entity.type
_entity.pdbx_description
1 polymer ?
#
loop_
_entity_poly.entity_id
_entity_poly.type
_entity_poly.pdbx_seq_one_letter_code
_entity_poly.pdbx_strand_id
1 'polypeptide(L)'
;MSGERVIDEILKNPELISALAHKVYDKLKDEIVIKKLEENSSAIKALEETVKSLQETVNKHTEAIESLQEAVKKQGEAIASLQETVKSLQETVNKHTEAIESLQEAVKKQGEAIASLQEAVKKQGEAIASLQEAVKKHSKALLRLMKEQKKLSVEIGSFTSRAGKGLEKTILNIYKKALKLHHVDISKIRHGNVVDEMGLIEKGKSFEIDFYETNDHVYIFEVKNFADEGVIEQILIRRKLLEAKFMKPVKAFVVANYVEREIKNILEKEGVEIIYSYEVK
;
A
#
# COMPACT_ATOMS: atom_id res chain seq x y z
N MET A 1 69.70 40.54 137.54
CA MET A 1 68.51 40.66 138.41
C MET A 1 67.51 39.60 137.99
N SER A 2 67.05 38.77 138.94
CA SER A 2 66.11 37.67 138.68
C SER A 2 64.78 38.21 138.16
N GLY A 3 64.24 37.61 137.08
CA GLY A 3 62.99 38.03 136.46
C GLY A 3 61.78 38.06 137.40
N GLU A 4 61.82 37.33 138.52
CA GLU A 4 60.73 37.27 139.50
C GLU A 4 60.51 38.60 140.26
N ARG A 5 61.57 39.35 140.60
CA ARG A 5 61.40 40.64 141.29
C ARG A 5 60.74 41.70 140.41
N VAL A 6 61.03 41.65 139.11
CA VAL A 6 60.49 42.59 138.13
C VAL A 6 58.99 42.34 137.91
N ILE A 7 58.56 41.08 137.91
CA ILE A 7 57.14 40.70 137.80
C ILE A 7 56.35 41.19 139.03
N ASP A 8 56.93 41.04 140.22
CA ASP A 8 56.29 41.40 141.50
C ASP A 8 56.09 42.93 141.66
N GLU A 9 56.99 43.75 141.11
CA GLU A 9 56.86 45.21 141.05
C GLU A 9 55.80 45.66 140.04
N ILE A 10 55.68 44.98 138.90
CA ILE A 10 54.65 45.27 137.88
C ILE A 10 53.25 44.96 138.43
N LEU A 11 53.09 43.84 139.15
CA LEU A 11 51.79 43.39 139.69
C LEU A 11 51.28 44.22 140.89
N LYS A 12 52.15 45.00 141.54
CA LYS A 12 51.77 45.87 142.67
C LYS A 12 51.44 47.32 142.26
N ASN A 13 51.59 47.66 140.97
CA ASN A 13 51.35 49.00 140.44
C ASN A 13 50.20 49.01 139.40
N PRO A 14 49.00 49.53 139.76
CA PRO A 14 47.82 49.55 138.89
C PRO A 14 48.01 50.29 137.55
N GLU A 15 48.82 51.35 137.53
CA GLU A 15 49.10 52.11 136.30
C GLU A 15 49.98 51.29 135.34
N LEU A 16 50.98 50.56 135.86
CA LEU A 16 51.80 49.65 135.07
C LEU A 16 50.99 48.46 134.54
N ILE A 17 50.06 47.91 135.33
CA ILE A 17 49.13 46.85 134.88
C ILE A 17 48.24 47.34 133.75
N SER A 18 47.65 48.54 133.88
CA SER A 18 46.78 49.11 132.85
C SER A 18 47.54 49.40 131.55
N ALA A 19 48.73 50.00 131.65
CA ALA A 19 49.59 50.26 130.50
C ALA A 19 50.05 48.96 129.83
N LEU A 20 50.37 47.91 130.60
CA LEU A 20 50.71 46.59 130.08
C LEU A 20 49.50 45.93 129.41
N ALA A 21 48.33 45.96 130.03
CA ALA A 21 47.09 45.42 129.47
C ALA A 21 46.70 46.11 128.15
N HIS A 22 46.84 47.43 128.07
CA HIS A 22 46.59 48.19 126.83
C HIS A 22 47.58 47.80 125.73
N LYS A 23 48.87 47.69 126.07
CA LYS A 23 49.93 47.30 125.12
C LYS A 23 49.79 45.84 124.64
N VAL A 24 49.32 44.95 125.51
CA VAL A 24 48.98 43.56 125.18
C VAL A 24 47.72 43.51 124.31
N TYR A 25 46.68 44.28 124.64
CA TYR A 25 45.45 44.39 123.83
C TYR A 25 45.73 44.93 122.43
N ASP A 26 46.52 45.99 122.30
CA ASP A 26 46.89 46.56 120.99
C ASP A 26 47.68 45.55 120.15
N LYS A 27 48.67 44.86 120.75
CA LYS A 27 49.40 43.78 120.07
C LYS A 27 48.49 42.64 119.60
N LEU A 28 47.59 42.16 120.47
CA LEU A 28 46.65 41.09 120.13
C LEU A 28 45.67 41.52 119.03
N LYS A 29 45.19 42.77 119.08
CA LYS A 29 44.32 43.35 118.06
C LYS A 29 45.04 43.44 116.72
N ASP A 30 46.28 43.93 116.69
CA ASP A 30 47.09 44.02 115.48
C ASP A 30 47.36 42.62 114.89
N GLU A 31 47.68 41.62 115.72
CA GLU A 31 47.89 40.24 115.29
C GLU A 31 46.63 39.62 114.67
N ILE A 32 45.45 39.82 115.29
CA ILE A 32 44.16 39.36 114.74
C ILE A 32 43.84 40.07 113.42
N VAL A 33 44.08 41.38 113.34
CA VAL A 33 43.85 42.18 112.13
C VAL A 33 44.75 41.71 110.99
N ILE A 34 46.05 41.50 111.26
CA ILE A 34 47.02 40.98 110.28
C ILE A 34 46.58 39.61 109.78
N LYS A 35 46.21 38.68 110.68
CA LYS A 35 45.75 37.35 110.29
C LYS A 35 44.52 37.39 109.39
N LYS A 36 43.51 38.22 109.71
CA LYS A 36 42.34 38.42 108.85
C LYS A 36 42.69 39.03 107.50
N LEU A 37 43.66 39.95 107.46
CA LEU A 37 44.18 40.54 106.23
C LEU A 37 44.87 39.49 105.36
N GLU A 38 45.66 38.60 105.94
CA GLU A 38 46.31 37.48 105.25
C GLU A 38 45.28 36.46 104.72
N GLU A 39 44.27 36.11 105.53
CA GLU A 39 43.15 35.25 105.12
C GLU A 39 42.37 35.87 103.95
N ASN A 40 42.01 37.16 104.04
CA ASN A 40 41.33 37.87 102.97
C ASN A 40 42.21 37.98 101.71
N SER A 41 43.50 38.26 101.86
CA SER A 41 44.45 38.32 100.73
C SER A 41 44.53 36.97 100.00
N SER A 42 44.53 35.87 100.76
CA SER A 42 44.50 34.51 100.21
C SER A 42 43.18 34.22 99.48
N ALA A 43 42.05 34.63 100.06
CA ALA A 43 40.73 34.48 99.44
C ALA A 43 40.59 35.32 98.15
N ILE A 44 41.12 36.54 98.14
CA ILE A 44 41.16 37.41 96.95
C ILE A 44 41.96 36.75 95.83
N LYS A 45 43.15 36.20 96.12
CA LYS A 45 43.95 35.47 95.11
C LYS A 45 43.20 34.27 94.53
N ALA A 46 42.53 33.48 95.37
CA ALA A 46 41.72 32.34 94.91
C ALA A 46 40.54 32.79 94.02
N LEU A 47 39.91 33.92 94.34
CA LEU A 47 38.88 34.53 93.51
C LEU A 47 39.44 35.03 92.16
N GLU A 48 40.61 35.68 92.15
CA GLU A 48 41.29 36.14 90.93
C GLU A 48 41.60 34.96 89.99
N GLU A 49 42.11 33.85 90.53
CA GLU A 49 42.36 32.62 89.76
C GLU A 49 41.07 32.05 89.19
N THR A 50 39.99 32.03 89.98
CA THR A 50 38.68 31.56 89.54
C THR A 50 38.12 32.45 88.42
N VAL A 51 38.20 33.77 88.57
CA VAL A 51 37.76 34.75 87.55
C VAL A 51 38.56 34.55 86.25
N LYS A 52 39.87 34.32 86.34
CA LYS A 52 40.71 34.06 85.17
C LYS A 52 40.29 32.77 84.45
N SER A 53 40.03 31.70 85.18
CA SER A 53 39.54 30.43 84.63
C SER A 53 38.17 30.57 83.95
N LEU A 54 37.27 31.36 84.54
CA LEU A 54 35.97 31.67 83.94
C LEU A 54 36.12 32.47 82.66
N GLN A 55 37.02 33.46 82.62
CA GLN A 55 37.29 34.26 81.42
C GLN A 55 37.81 33.39 80.27
N GLU A 56 38.74 32.47 80.56
CA GLU A 56 39.24 31.50 79.57
C GLU A 56 38.11 30.60 79.03
N THR A 57 37.20 30.16 79.90
CA THR A 57 36.02 29.37 79.53
C THR A 57 35.05 30.16 78.65
N VAL A 58 34.78 31.43 79.00
CA VAL A 58 33.92 32.33 78.21
C VAL A 58 34.50 32.56 76.81
N ASN A 59 35.82 32.76 76.70
CA ASN A 59 36.48 32.93 75.41
C ASN A 59 36.33 31.68 74.54
N LYS A 60 36.55 30.47 75.10
CA LYS A 60 36.33 29.20 74.38
C LYS A 60 34.88 29.03 73.91
N HIS A 61 33.90 29.38 74.74
CA HIS A 61 32.51 29.34 74.33
C HIS A 61 32.20 30.34 73.21
N THR A 62 32.81 31.53 73.24
CA THR A 62 32.63 32.55 72.19
C THR A 62 33.12 32.03 70.84
N GLU A 63 34.34 31.46 70.78
CA GLU A 63 34.89 30.85 69.57
C GLU A 63 34.02 29.68 69.05
N ALA A 64 33.48 28.86 69.95
CA ALA A 64 32.58 27.76 69.60
C ALA A 64 31.25 28.27 69.03
N ILE A 65 30.70 29.36 69.59
CA ILE A 65 29.46 30.00 69.09
C ILE A 65 29.69 30.58 67.70
N GLU A 66 30.80 31.29 67.47
CA GLU A 66 31.14 31.84 66.15
C GLU A 66 31.27 30.72 65.09
N SER A 67 31.95 29.62 65.45
CA SER A 67 32.08 28.45 64.57
C SER A 67 30.71 27.82 64.23
N LEU A 68 29.80 27.72 65.21
CA LEU A 68 28.44 27.22 64.99
C LEU A 68 27.62 28.17 64.12
N GLN A 69 27.75 29.48 64.30
CA GLN A 69 27.06 30.47 63.47
C GLN A 69 27.48 30.38 62.00
N GLU A 70 28.78 30.19 61.72
CA GLU A 70 29.27 29.98 60.37
C GLU A 70 28.74 28.67 59.76
N ALA A 71 28.72 27.59 60.54
CA ALA A 71 28.16 26.31 60.09
C ALA A 71 26.66 26.41 59.77
N VAL A 72 25.88 27.10 60.61
CA VAL A 72 24.45 27.35 60.38
C VAL A 72 24.24 28.17 59.11
N LYS A 73 25.07 29.19 58.86
CA LYS A 73 25.00 29.99 57.63
C LYS A 73 25.24 29.12 56.38
N LYS A 74 26.29 28.29 56.39
CA LYS A 74 26.59 27.36 55.28
C LYS A 74 25.45 26.36 55.04
N GLN A 75 24.83 25.85 56.10
CA GLN A 75 23.65 25.00 55.99
C GLN A 75 22.46 25.73 55.36
N GLY A 76 22.23 26.99 55.74
CA GLY A 76 21.18 27.83 55.13
C GLY A 76 21.38 28.02 53.62
N GLU A 77 22.60 28.30 53.18
CA GLU A 77 22.95 28.41 51.75
C GLU A 77 22.76 27.09 51.01
N ALA A 78 23.16 25.95 51.60
CA ALA A 78 22.94 24.63 51.03
C ALA A 78 21.45 24.27 50.90
N ILE A 79 20.64 24.63 51.90
CA ILE A 79 19.18 24.43 51.87
C ILE A 79 18.55 25.24 50.75
N ALA A 80 18.94 26.50 50.57
CA ALA A 80 18.43 27.35 49.48
C ALA A 80 18.77 26.76 48.10
N SER A 81 20.01 26.29 47.91
CA SER A 81 20.44 25.63 46.67
C SER A 81 19.65 24.35 46.37
N LEU A 82 19.37 23.55 47.41
CA LEU A 82 18.52 22.35 47.26
C LEU A 82 17.07 22.70 46.90
N GLN A 83 16.51 23.78 47.47
CA GLN A 83 15.16 24.24 47.14
C GLN A 83 15.04 24.66 45.66
N GLU A 84 16.03 25.36 45.12
CA GLU A 84 16.08 25.71 43.71
C GLU A 84 16.16 24.47 42.81
N THR A 85 16.99 23.50 43.20
CA THR A 85 17.12 22.23 42.48
C THR A 85 15.79 21.46 42.46
N VAL A 86 15.10 21.37 43.60
CA VAL A 86 13.78 20.74 43.71
C VAL A 86 12.76 21.43 42.81
N LYS A 87 12.77 22.77 42.77
CA LYS A 87 11.87 23.53 41.89
C LYS A 87 12.12 23.23 40.42
N SER A 88 13.38 23.20 39.99
CA SER A 88 13.77 22.87 38.61
C SER A 88 13.37 21.44 38.21
N LEU A 89 13.52 20.48 39.13
CA LEU A 89 13.06 19.10 38.93
C LEU A 89 11.54 19.04 38.79
N GLN A 90 10.79 19.78 39.60
CA GLN A 90 9.33 19.83 39.50
C GLN A 90 8.87 20.37 38.14
N GLU A 91 9.51 21.44 37.65
CA GLU A 91 9.23 21.99 36.31
C GLU A 91 9.52 20.97 35.19
N THR A 92 10.62 20.21 35.33
CA THR A 92 10.98 19.15 34.39
C THR A 92 9.97 18.00 34.41
N VAL A 93 9.53 17.57 35.60
CA VAL A 93 8.49 16.55 35.76
C VAL A 93 7.19 16.98 35.08
N ASN A 94 6.76 18.24 35.30
CA ASN A 94 5.53 18.75 34.67
C ASN A 94 5.62 18.72 33.13
N LYS A 95 6.76 19.14 32.56
CA LYS A 95 6.99 19.06 31.10
C LYS A 95 6.94 17.62 30.57
N HIS A 96 7.51 16.67 31.31
CA HIS A 96 7.42 15.26 30.92
C HIS A 96 5.99 14.73 31.00
N THR A 97 5.20 15.14 32.00
CA THR A 97 3.78 14.77 32.11
C THR A 97 2.99 15.26 30.90
N GLU A 98 3.12 16.53 30.51
CA GLU A 98 2.45 17.09 29.33
C GLU A 98 2.85 16.36 28.03
N ALA A 99 4.13 16.02 27.89
CA ALA A 99 4.63 15.26 26.75
C ALA A 99 4.05 13.83 26.70
N ILE A 100 3.93 13.17 27.85
CA ILE A 100 3.33 11.84 27.96
C ILE A 100 1.85 11.89 27.59
N GLU A 101 1.09 12.87 28.07
CA GLU A 101 -0.32 13.05 27.72
C GLU A 101 -0.51 13.26 26.20
N SER A 102 0.34 14.09 25.60
CA SER A 102 0.34 14.34 24.15
C SER A 102 0.62 13.06 23.35
N LEU A 103 1.58 12.25 23.79
CA LEU A 103 1.90 10.96 23.18
C LEU A 103 0.75 9.96 23.31
N GLN A 104 0.08 9.92 24.47
CA GLN A 104 -1.09 9.05 24.68
C GLN A 104 -2.24 9.41 23.72
N GLU A 105 -2.49 10.70 23.50
CA GLU A 105 -3.51 11.14 22.53
C GLU A 105 -3.12 10.75 21.10
N ALA A 106 -1.86 10.93 20.72
CA ALA A 106 -1.36 10.53 19.40
C ALA A 106 -1.50 9.02 19.17
N VAL A 107 -1.16 8.19 20.16
CA VAL A 107 -1.31 6.72 20.10
C VAL A 107 -2.79 6.34 19.94
N LYS A 108 -3.70 7.01 20.66
CA LYS A 108 -5.14 6.77 20.52
C LYS A 108 -5.63 7.07 19.10
N LYS A 109 -5.27 8.22 18.53
CA LYS A 109 -5.61 8.60 17.14
C LYS A 109 -5.07 7.60 16.12
N GLN A 110 -3.85 7.11 16.33
CA GLN A 110 -3.27 6.08 15.47
C GLN A 110 -4.03 4.76 15.56
N GLY A 111 -4.48 4.37 16.77
CA GLY A 111 -5.33 3.19 16.96
C GLY A 111 -6.66 3.28 16.20
N GLU A 112 -7.33 4.43 16.25
CA GLU A 112 -8.58 4.69 15.51
C GLU A 112 -8.38 4.62 13.98
N ALA A 113 -7.26 5.18 13.48
CA ALA A 113 -6.89 5.11 12.06
C ALA A 113 -6.62 3.67 11.60
N ILE A 114 -5.91 2.87 12.41
CA ILE A 114 -5.66 1.45 12.12
C ILE A 114 -6.97 0.66 12.05
N ALA A 115 -7.89 0.87 13.01
CA ALA A 115 -9.19 0.21 13.00
C ALA A 115 -10.00 0.54 11.73
N SER A 116 -9.99 1.81 11.32
CA SER A 116 -10.66 2.26 10.08
C SER A 116 -10.07 1.61 8.82
N LEU A 117 -8.74 1.50 8.75
CA LEU A 117 -8.06 0.82 7.64
C LEU A 117 -8.39 -0.68 7.60
N GLN A 118 -8.46 -1.35 8.76
CA GLN A 118 -8.84 -2.76 8.82
C GLN A 118 -10.27 -2.99 8.29
N GLU A 119 -11.21 -2.10 8.62
CA GLU A 119 -12.58 -2.17 8.08
C GLU A 119 -12.61 -1.97 6.56
N ALA A 120 -11.84 -1.00 6.04
CA ALA A 120 -11.74 -0.76 4.60
C ALA A 120 -11.15 -1.97 3.85
N VAL A 121 -10.09 -2.58 4.38
CA VAL A 121 -9.48 -3.79 3.82
C VAL A 121 -10.48 -4.95 3.79
N LYS A 122 -11.28 -5.13 4.86
CA LYS A 122 -12.32 -6.15 4.90
C LYS A 122 -13.37 -5.94 3.80
N LYS A 123 -13.90 -4.72 3.65
CA LYS A 123 -14.86 -4.37 2.59
C LYS A 123 -14.29 -4.62 1.20
N GLN A 124 -13.02 -4.29 0.99
CA GLN A 124 -12.35 -4.55 -0.29
C GLN A 124 -12.20 -6.05 -0.56
N GLY A 125 -11.88 -6.85 0.47
CA GLY A 125 -11.85 -8.31 0.36
C GLY A 125 -13.19 -8.90 -0.06
N GLU A 126 -14.29 -8.44 0.54
CA GLU A 126 -15.66 -8.85 0.17
C GLU A 126 -16.01 -8.46 -1.28
N ALA A 127 -15.64 -7.25 -1.70
CA ALA A 127 -15.85 -6.80 -3.08
C ALA A 127 -15.07 -7.64 -4.11
N ILE A 128 -13.81 -7.98 -3.81
CA ILE A 128 -12.98 -8.85 -4.66
C ILE A 128 -13.62 -10.23 -4.79
N ALA A 129 -14.09 -10.82 -3.69
CA ALA A 129 -14.75 -12.12 -3.72
C ALA A 129 -16.02 -12.09 -4.60
N SER A 130 -16.82 -11.03 -4.51
CA SER A 130 -18.01 -10.83 -5.35
C SER A 130 -17.66 -10.73 -6.84
N LEU A 131 -16.61 -9.95 -7.18
CA LEU A 131 -16.12 -9.83 -8.56
C LEU A 131 -15.62 -11.16 -9.11
N GLN A 132 -14.90 -11.94 -8.32
CA GLN A 132 -14.45 -13.29 -8.72
C GLN A 132 -15.63 -14.21 -9.04
N GLU A 133 -16.71 -14.16 -8.25
CA GLU A 133 -17.92 -14.93 -8.52
C GLU A 133 -18.60 -14.47 -9.82
N ALA A 134 -18.71 -13.16 -10.04
CA ALA A 134 -19.27 -12.58 -11.26
C ALA A 134 -18.47 -13.00 -12.50
N VAL A 135 -17.13 -12.93 -12.45
CA VAL A 135 -16.25 -13.40 -13.52
C VAL A 135 -16.49 -14.89 -13.81
N LYS A 136 -16.58 -15.73 -12.77
CA LYS A 136 -16.87 -17.17 -12.94
C LYS A 136 -18.22 -17.42 -13.60
N LYS A 137 -19.25 -16.63 -13.28
CA LYS A 137 -20.57 -16.69 -13.94
C LYS A 137 -20.48 -16.29 -15.41
N HIS A 138 -19.78 -15.20 -15.72
CA HIS A 138 -19.57 -14.75 -17.09
C HIS A 138 -18.77 -15.76 -17.93
N SER A 139 -17.70 -16.36 -17.40
CA SER A 139 -16.95 -17.40 -18.10
C SER A 139 -17.84 -18.59 -18.46
N LYS A 140 -18.73 -19.02 -17.55
CA LYS A 140 -19.71 -20.08 -17.84
C LYS A 140 -20.71 -19.67 -18.94
N ALA A 141 -21.19 -18.42 -18.91
CA ALA A 141 -22.10 -17.90 -19.93
C ALA A 141 -21.44 -17.85 -21.31
N LEU A 142 -20.21 -17.37 -21.40
CA LEU A 142 -19.43 -17.35 -22.64
C LEU A 142 -19.22 -18.75 -23.21
N LEU A 143 -18.87 -19.73 -22.38
CA LEU A 143 -18.73 -21.13 -22.83
C LEU A 143 -20.04 -21.70 -23.39
N ARG A 144 -21.20 -21.33 -22.82
CA ARG A 144 -22.51 -21.73 -23.36
C ARG A 144 -22.76 -21.07 -24.71
N LEU A 145 -22.56 -19.76 -24.81
CA LEU A 145 -22.73 -19.03 -26.08
C LEU A 145 -21.83 -19.57 -27.19
N MET A 146 -20.57 -19.90 -26.89
CA MET A 146 -19.67 -20.54 -27.86
C MET A 146 -20.20 -21.89 -28.38
N LYS A 147 -20.82 -22.70 -27.50
CA LYS A 147 -21.42 -23.98 -27.91
C LYS A 147 -22.64 -23.77 -28.80
N GLU A 148 -23.52 -22.84 -28.44
CA GLU A 148 -24.71 -22.51 -29.25
C GLU A 148 -24.31 -21.93 -30.61
N GLN A 149 -23.31 -21.04 -30.66
CA GLN A 149 -22.80 -20.49 -31.92
C GLN A 149 -22.23 -21.59 -32.83
N LYS A 150 -21.47 -22.54 -32.26
CA LYS A 150 -20.95 -23.69 -33.02
C LYS A 150 -22.08 -24.56 -33.58
N LYS A 151 -23.11 -24.82 -32.78
CA LYS A 151 -24.28 -25.59 -33.20
C LYS A 151 -25.02 -24.89 -34.34
N LEU A 152 -25.27 -23.59 -34.20
CA LEU A 152 -25.89 -22.78 -35.24
C LEU A 152 -25.08 -22.79 -36.54
N SER A 153 -23.76 -22.68 -36.46
CA SER A 153 -22.86 -22.75 -37.64
C SER A 153 -23.01 -24.09 -38.38
N VAL A 154 -23.07 -25.21 -37.66
CA VAL A 154 -23.30 -26.54 -38.24
C VAL A 154 -24.70 -26.63 -38.88
N GLU A 155 -25.73 -26.13 -38.20
CA GLU A 155 -27.11 -26.15 -38.71
C GLU A 155 -27.24 -25.33 -40.00
N ILE A 156 -26.67 -24.12 -40.05
CA ILE A 156 -26.63 -23.26 -41.24
C ILE A 156 -25.87 -23.94 -42.38
N GLY A 157 -24.70 -24.54 -42.11
CA GLY A 157 -23.94 -25.28 -43.11
C GLY A 157 -24.76 -26.43 -43.71
N SER A 158 -25.50 -27.17 -42.88
CA SER A 158 -26.38 -28.24 -43.35
C SER A 158 -27.58 -27.73 -44.16
N PHE A 159 -28.17 -26.60 -43.75
CA PHE A 159 -29.28 -25.95 -44.44
C PHE A 159 -28.85 -25.46 -45.82
N THR A 160 -27.76 -24.70 -45.90
CA THR A 160 -27.24 -24.15 -47.16
C THR A 160 -26.85 -25.25 -48.13
N SER A 161 -26.24 -26.35 -47.67
CA SER A 161 -25.93 -27.50 -48.52
C SER A 161 -27.19 -28.16 -49.10
N ARG A 162 -28.22 -28.41 -48.27
CA ARG A 162 -29.49 -29.00 -48.73
C ARG A 162 -30.26 -28.08 -49.67
N ALA A 163 -30.38 -26.80 -49.29
CA ALA A 163 -31.06 -25.78 -50.07
C ALA A 163 -30.36 -25.58 -51.43
N GLY A 164 -29.02 -25.51 -51.45
CA GLY A 164 -28.23 -25.38 -52.66
C GLY A 164 -28.49 -26.50 -53.67
N LYS A 165 -28.36 -27.77 -53.24
CA LYS A 165 -28.62 -28.93 -54.11
C LYS A 165 -30.07 -28.97 -54.62
N GLY A 166 -31.03 -28.61 -53.77
CA GLY A 166 -32.44 -28.55 -54.15
C GLY A 166 -32.73 -27.47 -55.19
N LEU A 167 -32.15 -26.28 -55.01
CA LEU A 167 -32.25 -25.17 -55.95
C LEU A 167 -31.59 -25.51 -57.29
N GLU A 168 -30.37 -26.03 -57.27
CA GLU A 168 -29.62 -26.44 -58.47
C GLU A 168 -30.41 -27.44 -59.32
N LYS A 169 -30.99 -28.47 -58.69
CA LYS A 169 -31.82 -29.47 -59.38
C LYS A 169 -33.10 -28.86 -59.95
N THR A 170 -33.69 -27.89 -59.27
CA THR A 170 -34.91 -27.20 -59.72
C THR A 170 -34.61 -26.29 -60.92
N ILE A 171 -33.55 -25.48 -60.82
CA ILE A 171 -32.97 -24.68 -61.90
C ILE A 171 -32.80 -25.57 -63.11
N LEU A 172 -32.01 -26.63 -62.98
CA LEU A 172 -31.72 -27.54 -64.08
C LEU A 172 -33.00 -28.07 -64.72
N ASN A 173 -34.02 -28.48 -63.95
CA ASN A 173 -35.26 -29.00 -64.52
C ASN A 173 -36.10 -27.95 -65.27
N ILE A 174 -36.13 -26.70 -64.80
CA ILE A 174 -36.83 -25.60 -65.48
C ILE A 174 -36.09 -25.26 -66.77
N TYR A 175 -34.78 -25.07 -66.69
CA TYR A 175 -33.98 -24.65 -67.83
C TYR A 175 -33.76 -25.77 -68.85
N LYS A 176 -33.86 -27.05 -68.47
CA LYS A 176 -34.00 -28.16 -69.42
C LYS A 176 -35.18 -27.96 -70.38
N LYS A 177 -36.28 -27.32 -69.96
CA LYS A 177 -37.37 -27.03 -70.91
C LYS A 177 -36.99 -25.91 -71.88
N ALA A 178 -36.31 -24.87 -71.39
CA ALA A 178 -35.82 -23.77 -72.21
C ALA A 178 -34.76 -24.24 -73.21
N LEU A 179 -33.75 -25.00 -72.78
CA LEU A 179 -32.69 -25.52 -73.64
C LEU A 179 -33.22 -26.36 -74.82
N LYS A 180 -34.31 -27.12 -74.64
CA LYS A 180 -34.96 -27.82 -75.77
C LYS A 180 -35.49 -26.86 -76.84
N LEU A 181 -35.97 -25.68 -76.45
CA LEU A 181 -36.40 -24.64 -77.40
C LEU A 181 -35.22 -24.07 -78.20
N HIS A 182 -34.01 -24.05 -77.61
CA HIS A 182 -32.77 -23.67 -78.28
C HIS A 182 -32.12 -24.84 -79.07
N HIS A 183 -32.89 -25.89 -79.37
CA HIS A 183 -32.42 -27.08 -80.10
C HIS A 183 -31.24 -27.82 -79.44
N VAL A 184 -31.07 -27.66 -78.12
CA VAL A 184 -30.02 -28.34 -77.34
C VAL A 184 -30.52 -29.73 -76.89
N ASP A 185 -29.79 -30.78 -77.22
CA ASP A 185 -30.09 -32.15 -76.78
C ASP A 185 -29.52 -32.43 -75.39
N ILE A 186 -30.35 -32.18 -74.39
CA ILE A 186 -29.99 -32.33 -72.97
C ILE A 186 -29.59 -33.75 -72.59
N SER A 187 -30.12 -34.78 -73.28
CA SER A 187 -29.81 -36.17 -72.95
C SER A 187 -28.34 -36.51 -73.14
N LYS A 188 -27.64 -35.68 -73.94
CA LYS A 188 -26.22 -35.82 -74.24
C LYS A 188 -25.32 -34.99 -73.33
N ILE A 189 -25.86 -34.07 -72.53
CA ILE A 189 -25.08 -33.29 -71.56
C ILE A 189 -24.45 -34.26 -70.56
N ARG A 190 -23.12 -34.20 -70.45
CA ARG A 190 -22.36 -34.99 -69.50
C ARG A 190 -21.68 -34.05 -68.52
N HIS A 191 -21.76 -34.45 -67.26
CA HIS A 191 -20.99 -33.87 -66.19
C HIS A 191 -19.62 -34.55 -66.15
N GLY A 192 -18.55 -33.79 -66.34
CA GLY A 192 -17.21 -34.38 -66.43
C GLY A 192 -16.10 -33.40 -66.10
N ASN A 193 -14.89 -33.93 -66.03
CA ASN A 193 -13.70 -33.14 -65.76
C ASN A 193 -12.90 -32.92 -67.04
N VAL A 194 -12.46 -31.69 -67.26
CA VAL A 194 -11.52 -31.32 -68.31
C VAL A 194 -10.24 -30.84 -67.66
N VAL A 195 -9.13 -31.54 -67.95
CA VAL A 195 -7.81 -31.18 -67.46
C VAL A 195 -7.15 -30.23 -68.46
N ASP A 196 -6.53 -29.17 -67.95
CA ASP A 196 -5.72 -28.26 -68.76
C ASP A 196 -4.35 -28.90 -69.07
N GLU A 197 -4.27 -29.64 -70.18
CA GLU A 197 -3.06 -30.35 -70.60
C GLU A 197 -2.03 -29.41 -71.24
N MET A 198 -2.50 -28.32 -71.86
CA MET A 198 -1.68 -27.38 -72.62
C MET A 198 -1.16 -26.21 -71.77
N GLY A 199 -1.69 -26.02 -70.56
CA GLY A 199 -1.29 -24.94 -69.66
C GLY A 199 -1.90 -23.59 -70.04
N LEU A 200 -3.12 -23.58 -70.57
CA LEU A 200 -3.85 -22.36 -70.94
C LEU A 200 -4.23 -21.51 -69.71
N ILE A 201 -4.38 -22.15 -68.55
CA ILE A 201 -4.74 -21.55 -67.27
C ILE A 201 -3.73 -21.98 -66.21
N GLU A 202 -3.64 -23.28 -65.94
CA GLU A 202 -2.75 -23.88 -64.96
C GLU A 202 -2.58 -25.37 -65.30
N LYS A 203 -1.40 -25.73 -65.84
CA LYS A 203 -1.16 -27.07 -66.39
C LYS A 203 -1.42 -28.15 -65.33
N GLY A 204 -2.30 -29.10 -65.66
CA GLY A 204 -2.68 -30.22 -64.79
C GLY A 204 -3.89 -29.94 -63.87
N LYS A 205 -4.44 -28.73 -63.88
CA LYS A 205 -5.67 -28.41 -63.13
C LYS A 205 -6.89 -29.03 -63.81
N SER A 206 -7.75 -29.64 -62.99
CA SER A 206 -9.02 -30.23 -63.44
C SER A 206 -10.17 -29.27 -63.21
N PHE A 207 -10.97 -29.04 -64.25
CA PHE A 207 -12.18 -28.24 -64.19
C PHE A 207 -13.40 -29.12 -64.39
N GLU A 208 -14.33 -29.07 -63.45
CA GLU A 208 -15.63 -29.70 -63.55
C GLU A 208 -16.50 -28.87 -64.50
N ILE A 209 -17.01 -29.50 -65.57
CA ILE A 209 -17.73 -28.83 -66.65
C ILE A 209 -18.91 -29.69 -67.10
N ASP A 210 -20.06 -29.05 -67.28
CA ASP A 210 -21.20 -29.64 -67.99
C ASP A 210 -21.10 -29.30 -69.48
N PHE A 211 -20.91 -30.32 -70.31
CA PHE A 211 -20.76 -30.11 -71.76
C PHE A 211 -21.27 -31.30 -72.58
N TYR A 212 -21.47 -31.09 -73.88
CA TYR A 212 -21.54 -32.19 -74.84
C TYR A 212 -21.04 -31.77 -76.21
N GLU A 213 -20.53 -32.76 -76.94
CA GLU A 213 -19.97 -32.59 -78.26
C GLU A 213 -20.97 -33.05 -79.34
N THR A 214 -21.03 -32.30 -80.43
CA THR A 214 -21.68 -32.68 -81.68
C THR A 214 -20.66 -32.73 -82.82
N ASN A 215 -21.09 -33.06 -84.03
CA ASN A 215 -20.19 -33.06 -85.19
C ASN A 215 -19.61 -31.67 -85.44
N ASP A 216 -20.41 -30.62 -85.26
CA ASP A 216 -20.07 -29.26 -85.67
C ASP A 216 -19.62 -28.36 -84.51
N HIS A 217 -20.14 -28.59 -83.29
CA HIS A 217 -19.92 -27.71 -82.14
C HIS A 217 -19.77 -28.49 -80.84
N VAL A 218 -19.10 -27.88 -79.87
CA VAL A 218 -19.16 -28.28 -78.45
C VAL A 218 -20.06 -27.30 -77.71
N TYR A 219 -20.94 -27.81 -76.86
CA TYR A 219 -21.83 -27.01 -76.04
C TYR A 219 -21.36 -27.06 -74.59
N ILE A 220 -21.25 -25.91 -73.94
CA ILE A 220 -20.92 -25.79 -72.51
C ILE A 220 -22.05 -25.11 -71.75
N PHE A 221 -22.32 -25.58 -70.54
CA PHE A 221 -23.35 -25.08 -69.65
C PHE A 221 -22.75 -24.70 -68.30
N GLU A 222 -23.08 -23.50 -67.82
CA GLU A 222 -22.83 -23.10 -66.43
C GLU A 222 -24.16 -22.87 -65.72
N VAL A 223 -24.40 -23.60 -64.64
CA VAL A 223 -25.66 -23.52 -63.87
C VAL A 223 -25.40 -22.86 -62.52
N LYS A 224 -26.11 -21.75 -62.23
CA LYS A 224 -25.99 -21.02 -60.97
C LYS A 224 -27.35 -20.63 -60.42
N ASN A 225 -27.46 -20.45 -59.10
CA ASN A 225 -28.63 -19.77 -58.55
C ASN A 225 -28.54 -18.24 -58.79
N PHE A 226 -27.35 -17.68 -58.66
CA PHE A 226 -27.09 -16.26 -58.89
C PHE A 226 -25.85 -16.13 -59.79
N ALA A 227 -25.99 -15.49 -60.94
CA ALA A 227 -24.90 -15.24 -61.85
C ALA A 227 -24.24 -13.90 -61.51
N ASP A 228 -23.12 -13.99 -60.81
CA ASP A 228 -22.22 -12.91 -60.44
C ASP A 228 -21.04 -12.81 -61.42
N GLU A 229 -20.12 -11.88 -61.17
CA GLU A 229 -18.90 -11.68 -61.97
C GLU A 229 -18.06 -12.96 -62.15
N GLY A 230 -18.05 -13.85 -61.15
CA GLY A 230 -17.31 -15.10 -61.18
C GLY A 230 -17.78 -16.05 -62.29
N VAL A 231 -19.03 -15.95 -62.73
CA VAL A 231 -19.57 -16.74 -63.85
C VAL A 231 -18.91 -16.38 -65.18
N ILE A 232 -18.57 -15.11 -65.39
CA ILE A 232 -17.91 -14.65 -66.61
C ILE A 232 -16.55 -15.33 -66.76
N GLU A 233 -15.73 -15.26 -65.70
CA GLU A 233 -14.42 -15.89 -65.72
C GLU A 233 -14.54 -17.41 -65.93
N GLN A 234 -15.46 -18.06 -65.21
CA GLN A 234 -15.69 -19.50 -65.32
C GLN A 234 -16.07 -19.92 -66.74
N ILE A 235 -17.03 -19.25 -67.38
CA ILE A 235 -17.49 -19.66 -68.71
C ILE A 235 -16.43 -19.40 -69.79
N LEU A 236 -15.69 -18.29 -69.71
CA LEU A 236 -14.64 -17.94 -70.68
C LEU A 236 -13.43 -18.87 -70.58
N ILE A 237 -12.99 -19.19 -69.36
CA ILE A 237 -11.90 -20.14 -69.13
C ILE A 237 -12.27 -21.51 -69.69
N ARG A 238 -13.46 -22.01 -69.34
CA ARG A 238 -13.90 -23.35 -69.74
C ARG A 238 -14.15 -23.44 -71.24
N ARG A 239 -14.63 -22.36 -71.88
CA ARG A 239 -14.74 -22.25 -73.34
C ARG A 239 -13.38 -22.47 -74.00
N LYS A 240 -12.34 -21.73 -73.60
CA LYS A 240 -10.98 -21.87 -74.14
C LYS A 240 -10.44 -23.29 -74.01
N LEU A 241 -10.65 -23.93 -72.85
CA LEU A 241 -10.21 -25.31 -72.61
C LEU A 241 -10.90 -26.31 -73.55
N LEU A 242 -12.21 -26.16 -73.76
CA LEU A 242 -12.97 -27.04 -74.65
C LEU A 242 -12.63 -26.82 -76.13
N GLU A 243 -12.43 -25.56 -76.56
CA GLU A 243 -12.01 -25.25 -77.94
C GLU A 243 -10.65 -25.88 -78.25
N ALA A 244 -9.68 -25.75 -77.34
CA ALA A 244 -8.36 -26.35 -77.49
C ALA A 244 -8.41 -27.89 -77.51
N LYS A 245 -9.29 -28.49 -76.69
CA LYS A 245 -9.40 -29.95 -76.56
C LYS A 245 -10.11 -30.61 -77.75
N PHE A 246 -11.21 -30.03 -78.21
CA PHE A 246 -12.07 -30.64 -79.24
C PHE A 246 -11.84 -30.07 -80.64
N MET A 247 -11.06 -28.98 -80.75
CA MET A 247 -10.77 -28.29 -82.00
C MET A 247 -12.04 -27.91 -82.78
N LYS A 248 -13.08 -27.50 -82.04
CA LYS A 248 -14.41 -27.14 -82.54
C LYS A 248 -14.89 -25.85 -81.89
N PRO A 249 -15.73 -25.04 -82.59
CA PRO A 249 -16.35 -23.88 -81.97
C PRO A 249 -17.21 -24.27 -80.76
N VAL A 250 -17.12 -23.50 -79.68
CA VAL A 250 -17.89 -23.73 -78.45
C VAL A 250 -19.07 -22.77 -78.34
N LYS A 251 -20.27 -23.31 -78.20
CA LYS A 251 -21.48 -22.55 -77.84
C LYS A 251 -21.68 -22.60 -76.33
N ALA A 252 -21.70 -21.43 -75.69
CA ALA A 252 -21.78 -21.33 -74.25
C ALA A 252 -23.16 -20.89 -73.77
N PHE A 253 -23.66 -21.56 -72.74
CA PHE A 253 -24.92 -21.26 -72.09
C PHE A 253 -24.69 -20.98 -70.61
N VAL A 254 -25.19 -19.84 -70.12
CA VAL A 254 -25.28 -19.56 -68.68
C VAL A 254 -26.73 -19.67 -68.28
N VAL A 255 -26.98 -20.47 -67.25
CA VAL A 255 -28.31 -20.83 -66.77
C VAL A 255 -28.42 -20.37 -65.32
N ALA A 256 -29.20 -19.33 -65.05
CA ALA A 256 -29.27 -18.76 -63.70
C ALA A 256 -30.63 -18.21 -63.27
N ASN A 257 -31.06 -18.48 -62.03
CA ASN A 257 -32.32 -17.89 -61.53
C ASN A 257 -32.24 -16.36 -61.52
N TYR A 258 -31.15 -15.82 -60.99
CA TYR A 258 -30.90 -14.39 -60.91
C TYR A 258 -29.64 -14.06 -61.70
N VAL A 259 -29.67 -13.00 -62.49
CA VAL A 259 -28.48 -12.46 -63.18
C VAL A 259 -28.42 -10.95 -62.99
N GLU A 260 -27.24 -10.43 -62.66
CA GLU A 260 -27.02 -8.98 -62.64
C GLU A 260 -27.04 -8.42 -64.06
N ARG A 261 -27.68 -7.27 -64.25
CA ARG A 261 -27.81 -6.64 -65.58
C ARG A 261 -26.46 -6.42 -66.27
N GLU A 262 -25.46 -5.96 -65.53
CA GLU A 262 -24.12 -5.70 -66.07
C GLU A 262 -23.47 -7.00 -66.55
N ILE A 263 -23.53 -8.04 -65.73
CA ILE A 263 -22.99 -9.37 -66.03
C ILE A 263 -23.67 -9.98 -67.25
N LYS A 264 -25.00 -9.86 -67.33
CA LYS A 264 -25.79 -10.30 -68.49
C LYS A 264 -25.29 -9.63 -69.77
N ASN A 265 -25.17 -8.30 -69.77
CA ASN A 265 -24.72 -7.55 -70.94
C ASN A 265 -23.31 -7.94 -71.38
N ILE A 266 -22.41 -8.27 -70.44
CA ILE A 266 -21.05 -8.72 -70.76
C ILE A 266 -21.07 -10.11 -71.41
N LEU A 267 -21.77 -11.06 -70.78
CA LEU A 267 -21.91 -12.43 -71.28
C LEU A 267 -22.53 -12.47 -72.69
N GLU A 268 -23.58 -11.68 -72.94
CA GLU A 268 -24.22 -11.59 -74.27
C GLU A 268 -23.27 -11.02 -75.33
N LYS A 269 -22.44 -10.01 -74.98
CA LYS A 269 -21.40 -9.48 -75.88
C LYS A 269 -20.34 -10.53 -76.23
N GLU A 270 -20.01 -11.41 -75.28
CA GLU A 270 -19.09 -12.54 -75.48
C GLU A 270 -19.75 -13.73 -76.20
N GLY A 271 -20.97 -13.56 -76.73
CA GLY A 271 -21.70 -14.60 -77.45
C GLY A 271 -22.14 -15.77 -76.56
N VAL A 272 -22.25 -15.55 -75.25
CA VAL A 272 -22.84 -16.51 -74.31
C VAL A 272 -24.36 -16.34 -74.33
N GLU A 273 -25.09 -17.43 -74.53
CA GLU A 273 -26.54 -17.43 -74.45
C GLU A 273 -26.97 -17.59 -72.98
N ILE A 274 -27.77 -16.64 -72.48
CA ILE A 274 -28.13 -16.60 -71.07
C ILE A 274 -29.60 -16.92 -70.90
N ILE A 275 -29.89 -17.95 -70.13
CA ILE A 275 -31.25 -18.34 -69.79
C ILE A 275 -31.45 -18.05 -68.32
N TYR A 276 -32.31 -17.07 -68.01
CA TYR A 276 -32.49 -16.58 -66.66
C TYR A 276 -33.95 -16.34 -66.29
N SER A 277 -34.25 -16.32 -64.98
CA SER A 277 -35.61 -16.10 -64.49
C SER A 277 -35.86 -14.63 -64.15
N TYR A 278 -34.92 -13.97 -63.46
CA TYR A 278 -35.05 -12.59 -63.04
C TYR A 278 -33.74 -11.82 -63.23
N GLU A 279 -33.84 -10.63 -63.80
CA GLU A 279 -32.71 -9.70 -63.94
C GLU A 279 -32.66 -8.79 -62.70
N VAL A 280 -31.57 -8.89 -61.95
CA VAL A 280 -31.27 -8.02 -60.81
C VAL A 280 -30.63 -6.74 -61.34
N LYS A 281 -31.06 -5.60 -60.80
CA LYS A 281 -30.53 -4.29 -61.18
C LYS A 281 -29.07 -4.15 -60.80
#